data_AF-A0A7K1JB63-F1
#
_entry.id   AF-A0A7K1JB63-F1
#
_cell.length_a   1.000
_cell.length_b   1.000
_cell.length_c   1.000
_cell.angle_alpha   90.00
_cell.angle_beta   90.00
_cell.angle_gamma   90.00
#
_symmetry.space_group_name_H-M   'P 1'
#
loop_
_entity.id
_entity.type
_entity.pdbx_description
1 polymer ?
#
loop_
_entity_poly.entity_id
_entity_poly.type
_entity_poly.pdbx_seq_one_letter_code
_entity_poly.pdbx_strand_id
1 'polypeptide(L)'
;MQYDDYYRPVMFNPYRDPVRVVYMYRNAPRIVYIPPLQRIVMEVVDLAAYSFTAVVVNAVNTAVNVAVGSFFGGGYYPGIGMPLPPPPPPVLSYANVPVQVRYSDAVYQPFRVQRVVDAGDDVQYGERRVLLDGVTPAWGQWTQNPSGERQFEVHRTQQFPGLDEPREAPLPGDYRLQLVNDQKGLDNPNKALTIAAVTCGLLSLGAIGLTVYIGRRRREVDVL
;
A
#
# COMPACT_ATOMS: atom_id res chain seq x y z
N MET A 1 5.30 2.56 -22.00
CA MET A 1 3.93 2.48 -22.54
C MET A 1 3.78 3.52 -23.63
N GLN A 2 3.14 3.19 -24.75
CA GLN A 2 2.78 4.15 -25.81
C GLN A 2 1.29 4.02 -26.14
N TYR A 3 0.77 4.92 -26.98
CA TYR A 3 -0.58 4.83 -27.53
C TYR A 3 -0.48 5.00 -29.05
N ASP A 4 -1.33 4.28 -29.79
CA ASP A 4 -1.44 4.46 -31.24
C ASP A 4 -2.37 5.63 -31.60
N ASP A 5 -2.56 5.87 -32.90
CA ASP A 5 -3.42 6.95 -33.41
C ASP A 5 -4.90 6.79 -33.04
N TYR A 6 -5.29 5.61 -32.54
CA TYR A 6 -6.63 5.30 -32.04
C TYR A 6 -6.68 5.28 -30.51
N TYR A 7 -5.65 5.81 -29.84
CA TYR A 7 -5.53 5.89 -28.38
C TYR A 7 -5.57 4.52 -27.69
N ARG A 8 -5.24 3.44 -28.41
CA ARG A 8 -5.15 2.11 -27.84
C ARG A 8 -3.78 1.95 -27.17
N PRO A 9 -3.71 1.35 -25.97
CA PRO A 9 -2.44 1.15 -25.29
C PRO A 9 -1.53 0.21 -26.08
N VAL A 10 -0.27 0.61 -26.27
CA VAL A 10 0.76 -0.19 -26.93
C VAL A 10 1.84 -0.55 -25.92
N MET A 11 2.04 -1.85 -25.71
CA MET A 11 3.08 -2.40 -24.85
C MET A 11 4.23 -2.92 -25.69
N PHE A 12 5.46 -2.61 -25.28
CA PHE A 12 6.68 -3.10 -25.90
C PHE A 12 7.42 -4.02 -24.93
N ASN A 13 7.88 -5.16 -25.42
CA ASN A 13 8.75 -6.06 -24.69
C ASN A 13 10.22 -5.74 -25.02
N PRO A 14 11.00 -5.15 -24.09
CA PRO A 14 12.42 -4.87 -24.32
C PRO A 14 13.32 -6.10 -24.13
N TYR A 15 12.79 -7.22 -23.66
CA TYR A 15 13.56 -8.42 -23.34
C TYR A 15 13.69 -9.37 -24.53
N ARG A 16 14.73 -10.21 -24.48
CA ARG A 16 14.96 -11.32 -25.43
C ARG A 16 14.11 -12.57 -25.11
N ASP A 17 13.44 -12.55 -23.97
CA ASP A 17 12.49 -13.56 -23.53
C ASP A 17 11.05 -13.04 -23.67
N PRO A 18 10.04 -13.92 -23.82
CA PRO A 18 8.65 -13.51 -23.84
C PRO A 18 8.21 -12.82 -22.53
N VAL A 19 7.31 -11.85 -22.65
CA VAL A 19 6.65 -11.21 -21.51
C VAL A 19 5.19 -11.62 -21.47
N ARG A 20 4.76 -12.15 -20.32
CA ARG A 20 3.36 -12.41 -20.00
C ARG A 20 2.80 -11.23 -19.19
N VAL A 21 1.81 -10.54 -19.72
CA VAL A 21 1.10 -9.45 -19.03
C VAL A 21 -0.25 -9.97 -18.54
N VAL A 22 -0.56 -9.72 -17.27
CA VAL A 22 -1.84 -10.07 -16.66
C VAL A 22 -2.49 -8.81 -16.11
N TYR A 23 -3.77 -8.61 -16.40
CA TYR A 23 -4.56 -7.46 -15.95
C TYR A 23 -6.03 -7.84 -15.82
N MET A 24 -6.79 -7.07 -15.05
CA MET A 24 -8.24 -7.26 -14.94
C MET A 24 -8.98 -6.36 -15.93
N TYR A 25 -9.90 -6.92 -16.70
CA TYR A 25 -10.77 -6.16 -17.60
C TYR A 25 -12.19 -6.71 -17.57
N ARG A 26 -13.16 -5.84 -17.25
CA ARG A 26 -14.56 -6.22 -17.01
C ARG A 26 -14.70 -7.35 -15.99
N ASN A 27 -14.00 -7.20 -14.85
CA ASN A 27 -13.95 -8.17 -13.74
C ASN A 27 -13.50 -9.58 -14.14
N ALA A 28 -12.75 -9.72 -15.23
CA ALA A 28 -12.14 -10.98 -15.65
C ALA A 28 -10.64 -10.81 -15.90
N PRO A 29 -9.79 -11.76 -15.49
CA PRO A 29 -8.37 -11.72 -15.79
C PRO A 29 -8.16 -11.89 -17.30
N ARG A 30 -7.30 -11.04 -17.85
CA ARG A 30 -6.83 -11.09 -19.24
C ARG A 30 -5.33 -11.35 -19.22
N ILE A 31 -4.91 -12.26 -20.08
CA ILE A 31 -3.50 -12.64 -20.24
C ILE A 31 -3.10 -12.34 -21.66
N VAL A 32 -2.01 -11.60 -21.81
CA VAL A 32 -1.41 -11.26 -23.11
C VAL A 32 0.05 -11.69 -23.11
N TYR A 33 0.47 -12.31 -24.21
CA TYR A 33 1.86 -12.68 -24.43
C TYR A 33 2.48 -11.74 -25.47
N ILE A 34 3.60 -11.12 -25.10
CA ILE A 34 4.37 -10.26 -25.99
C ILE A 34 5.66 -10.99 -26.34
N PRO A 35 5.86 -11.41 -27.61
CA PRO A 35 7.08 -12.07 -28.03
C PRO A 35 8.33 -11.21 -27.77
N PRO A 36 9.53 -11.82 -27.75
CA PRO A 36 10.79 -11.10 -27.60
C PRO A 36 10.93 -9.92 -28.57
N LEU A 37 11.31 -8.75 -28.05
CA LEU A 37 11.58 -7.55 -28.85
C LEU A 37 10.40 -7.08 -29.74
N GLN A 38 9.18 -7.55 -29.44
CA GLN A 38 7.96 -7.17 -30.15
C GLN A 38 7.10 -6.21 -29.32
N ARG A 39 6.07 -5.67 -29.95
CA ARG A 39 5.01 -4.90 -29.31
C ARG A 39 3.66 -5.51 -29.60
N ILE A 40 2.69 -5.19 -28.75
CA ILE A 40 1.28 -5.53 -28.97
C ILE A 40 0.42 -4.29 -28.69
N VAL A 41 -0.71 -4.23 -29.38
CA VAL A 41 -1.78 -3.27 -29.12
C VAL A 41 -2.83 -3.94 -28.22
N MET A 42 -3.21 -3.26 -27.16
CA MET A 42 -4.20 -3.73 -26.20
C MET A 42 -5.59 -3.24 -26.62
N GLU A 43 -6.56 -4.14 -26.68
CA GLU A 43 -7.94 -3.80 -27.01
C GLU A 43 -8.76 -3.55 -25.74
N VAL A 44 -8.62 -2.35 -25.18
CA VAL A 44 -9.31 -1.93 -23.95
C VAL A 44 -10.10 -0.65 -24.23
N VAL A 45 -11.39 -0.82 -24.55
CA VAL A 45 -12.27 0.27 -24.99
C VAL A 45 -12.92 1.06 -23.85
N ASP A 46 -13.02 0.47 -22.65
CA ASP A 46 -13.65 1.17 -21.53
C ASP A 46 -12.63 2.14 -20.90
N LEU A 47 -13.01 3.43 -20.82
CA LEU A 47 -12.18 4.49 -20.25
C LEU A 47 -12.03 4.30 -18.74
N ALA A 48 -10.87 3.81 -18.32
CA ALA A 48 -10.48 3.68 -16.92
C ALA A 48 -8.96 3.53 -16.81
N ALA A 49 -8.46 3.60 -15.57
CA ALA A 49 -7.09 3.22 -15.26
C ALA A 49 -7.03 1.73 -14.89
N TYR A 50 -6.11 1.01 -15.52
CA TYR A 50 -5.91 -0.43 -15.33
C TYR A 50 -4.50 -0.69 -14.82
N SER A 51 -4.38 -1.50 -13.78
CA SER A 51 -3.10 -2.02 -13.31
C SER A 51 -2.82 -3.40 -13.92
N PHE A 52 -1.55 -3.70 -14.13
CA PHE A 52 -1.11 -4.98 -14.68
C PHE A 52 0.17 -5.46 -14.01
N THR A 53 0.38 -6.78 -14.08
CA THR A 53 1.67 -7.41 -13.78
C THR A 53 2.27 -7.97 -15.06
N ALA A 54 3.49 -7.57 -15.38
CA ALA A 54 4.30 -8.10 -16.46
C ALA A 54 5.35 -9.06 -15.90
N VAL A 55 5.40 -10.28 -16.42
CA VAL A 55 6.31 -11.33 -16.00
C VAL A 55 7.15 -11.74 -17.20
N VAL A 56 8.47 -11.56 -17.12
CA VAL A 56 9.41 -12.14 -18.08
C VAL A 56 9.52 -13.62 -17.79
N VAL A 57 9.25 -14.47 -18.79
CA VAL A 57 9.29 -15.92 -18.67
C VAL A 57 10.40 -16.48 -19.54
N ASN A 58 11.25 -17.34 -18.98
CA ASN A 58 12.32 -17.99 -19.76
C ASN A 58 11.79 -19.17 -20.59
N ALA A 59 12.67 -19.85 -21.33
CA ALA A 59 12.33 -21.00 -22.19
C ALA A 59 11.64 -22.18 -21.49
N VAL A 60 11.75 -22.28 -20.15
CA VAL A 60 11.09 -23.29 -19.32
C VAL A 60 9.92 -22.69 -18.51
N ASN A 61 9.35 -21.57 -18.94
CA ASN A 61 8.21 -20.88 -18.32
C ASN A 61 8.43 -20.45 -16.86
N THR A 62 9.68 -20.25 -16.44
CA THR A 62 10.02 -19.73 -15.11
C THR A 62 10.05 -18.21 -15.13
N ALA A 63 9.43 -17.58 -14.13
CA ALA A 63 9.49 -16.13 -13.95
C ALA A 63 10.92 -15.70 -13.57
N VAL A 64 11.54 -14.88 -14.42
CA VAL A 64 12.91 -14.37 -14.18
C VAL A 64 12.93 -12.89 -13.83
N ASN A 65 11.87 -12.16 -14.18
CA ASN A 65 11.69 -10.76 -13.81
C ASN A 65 10.19 -10.45 -13.74
N VAL A 66 9.80 -9.59 -12.80
CA VAL A 66 8.42 -9.15 -12.59
C VAL A 66 8.41 -7.64 -12.48
N ALA A 67 7.50 -7.00 -13.21
CA ALA A 67 7.24 -5.57 -13.13
C ALA A 67 5.74 -5.32 -12.99
N VAL A 68 5.38 -4.24 -12.30
CA VAL A 68 4.01 -3.79 -12.14
C VAL A 68 3.89 -2.42 -12.78
N GLY A 69 2.74 -2.16 -13.40
CA GLY A 69 2.48 -0.87 -14.00
C GLY A 69 1.00 -0.62 -14.20
N SER A 70 0.71 0.50 -14.84
CA SER A 70 -0.63 0.91 -15.18
C SER A 70 -0.72 1.44 -16.61
N PHE A 71 -1.93 1.43 -17.16
CA PHE A 71 -2.26 2.08 -18.43
C PHE A 71 -3.71 2.60 -18.39
N PHE A 72 -4.05 3.49 -19.32
CA PHE A 72 -5.41 3.98 -19.49
C PHE A 72 -6.08 3.29 -20.66
N GLY A 73 -7.30 2.79 -20.46
CA GLY A 73 -8.15 2.33 -21.56
C GLY A 73 -8.86 3.49 -22.25
N GLY A 74 -9.87 3.18 -23.06
CA GLY A 74 -10.63 4.18 -23.83
C GLY A 74 -10.16 4.32 -25.27
N GLY A 75 -9.42 3.34 -25.79
CA GLY A 75 -9.02 3.32 -27.20
C GLY A 75 -10.18 3.01 -28.14
N TYR A 76 -10.07 3.45 -29.39
CA TYR A 76 -11.09 3.28 -30.42
C TYR A 76 -10.75 2.13 -31.37
N TYR A 77 -11.78 1.51 -31.94
CA TYR A 77 -11.59 0.56 -33.03
C TYR A 77 -11.43 1.29 -34.37
N PRO A 78 -10.40 0.98 -35.17
CA PRO A 78 -10.20 1.59 -36.47
C PRO A 78 -11.29 1.15 -37.46
N GLY A 79 -12.04 2.11 -38.00
CA GLY A 79 -12.98 1.91 -39.10
C GLY A 79 -12.34 2.21 -40.45
N ILE A 80 -12.60 1.39 -41.47
CA ILE A 80 -12.07 1.61 -42.82
C ILE A 80 -12.61 2.94 -43.38
N GLY A 81 -11.70 3.84 -43.78
CA GLY A 81 -12.05 5.12 -44.41
C GLY A 81 -12.63 6.17 -43.45
N MET A 82 -12.69 5.88 -42.15
CA MET A 82 -13.17 6.82 -41.14
C MET A 82 -12.05 7.79 -40.73
N PRO A 83 -12.37 9.04 -40.39
CA PRO A 83 -11.38 9.95 -39.82
C PRO A 83 -10.88 9.42 -38.47
N LEU A 84 -9.68 9.86 -38.08
CA LEU A 84 -9.15 9.55 -36.74
C LEU A 84 -10.10 10.11 -35.66
N PRO A 85 -10.35 9.36 -34.59
CA PRO A 85 -11.20 9.82 -33.49
C PRO A 85 -10.52 10.97 -32.74
N PRO A 86 -11.27 11.81 -32.02
CA PRO A 86 -10.68 12.77 -31.08
C PRO A 86 -10.04 12.03 -29.88
N PRO A 87 -9.10 12.68 -29.17
CA PRO A 87 -8.53 12.12 -27.94
C PRO A 87 -9.61 11.76 -26.92
N PRO A 88 -9.47 10.63 -26.20
CA PRO A 88 -10.38 10.29 -25.13
C PRO A 88 -10.28 11.33 -24.00
N PRO A 89 -11.38 11.59 -23.27
CA PRO A 89 -11.34 12.41 -22.07
C PRO A 89 -10.31 11.88 -21.06
N PRO A 90 -9.63 12.75 -20.30
CA PRO A 90 -8.72 12.29 -19.26
C PRO A 90 -9.49 11.54 -18.18
N VAL A 91 -8.84 10.53 -17.59
CA VAL A 91 -9.34 9.88 -16.39
C VAL A 91 -9.38 10.86 -15.22
N LEU A 92 -10.40 10.73 -14.38
CA LEU A 92 -10.57 11.58 -13.22
C LEU A 92 -9.36 11.44 -12.29
N SER A 93 -8.72 12.56 -11.95
CA SER A 93 -7.56 12.54 -11.07
C SER A 93 -7.48 13.79 -10.20
N TYR A 94 -6.87 13.63 -9.04
CA TYR A 94 -6.74 14.65 -8.01
C TYR A 94 -5.27 14.82 -7.66
N ALA A 95 -4.78 16.05 -7.68
CA ALA A 95 -3.40 16.36 -7.34
C ALA A 95 -3.22 16.60 -5.84
N ASN A 96 -2.02 16.34 -5.34
CA ASN A 96 -1.58 16.67 -3.98
C ASN A 96 -2.54 16.19 -2.88
N VAL A 97 -2.94 14.92 -2.94
CA VAL A 97 -3.97 14.37 -2.07
C VAL A 97 -3.34 13.79 -0.80
N PRO A 98 -3.84 14.13 0.41
CA PRO A 98 -3.54 13.39 1.62
C PRO A 98 -4.11 11.98 1.54
N VAL A 99 -3.28 10.99 1.84
CA VAL A 99 -3.63 9.57 1.87
C VAL A 99 -3.38 9.05 3.26
N GLN A 100 -4.40 8.46 3.87
CA GLN A 100 -4.28 7.75 5.15
C GLN A 100 -4.44 6.26 4.91
N VAL A 101 -3.54 5.46 5.47
CA VAL A 101 -3.70 4.00 5.47
C VAL A 101 -4.34 3.58 6.78
N ARG A 102 -5.50 2.93 6.69
CA ARG A 102 -6.27 2.40 7.82
C ARG A 102 -6.56 0.93 7.56
N TYR A 103 -5.78 0.08 8.20
CA TYR A 103 -5.98 -1.36 8.28
C TYR A 103 -6.70 -1.74 9.55
N SER A 104 -7.23 -2.95 9.61
CA SER A 104 -8.00 -3.44 10.76
C SER A 104 -7.20 -3.36 12.07
N ASP A 105 -5.88 -3.61 12.01
CA ASP A 105 -4.99 -3.63 13.18
C ASP A 105 -4.05 -2.41 13.28
N ALA A 106 -4.03 -1.53 12.28
CA ALA A 106 -3.03 -0.46 12.18
C ALA A 106 -3.59 0.79 11.48
N VAL A 107 -3.32 1.96 12.06
CA VAL A 107 -3.64 3.25 11.45
C VAL A 107 -2.36 4.04 11.28
N TYR A 108 -2.08 4.48 10.07
CA TYR A 108 -0.89 5.27 9.73
C TYR A 108 -1.24 6.76 9.60
N GLN A 109 -0.25 7.60 9.90
CA GLN A 109 -0.32 9.03 9.72
C GLN A 109 -0.54 9.32 8.23
N PRO A 110 -1.38 10.32 7.90
CA PRO A 110 -1.56 10.72 6.52
C PRO A 110 -0.23 11.18 5.91
N PHE A 111 0.03 10.75 4.68
CA PHE A 111 1.11 11.26 3.84
C PHE A 111 0.52 11.85 2.56
N ARG A 112 1.31 12.62 1.80
CA ARG A 112 0.84 13.21 0.54
C ARG A 112 1.39 12.45 -0.66
N VAL A 113 0.50 12.20 -1.61
CA VAL A 113 0.85 11.69 -2.94
C VAL A 113 0.72 12.82 -3.95
N GLN A 114 1.49 12.75 -5.03
CA GLN A 114 1.46 13.76 -6.08
C GLN A 114 0.12 13.75 -6.81
N ARG A 115 -0.43 12.55 -7.01
CA ARG A 115 -1.71 12.36 -7.70
C ARG A 115 -2.44 11.10 -7.24
N VAL A 116 -3.76 11.16 -7.18
CA VAL A 116 -4.64 9.99 -7.09
C VAL A 116 -5.45 9.92 -8.37
N VAL A 117 -5.31 8.84 -9.12
CA VAL A 117 -6.16 8.57 -10.28
C VAL A 117 -7.34 7.73 -9.81
N ASP A 118 -8.54 8.21 -10.08
CA ASP A 118 -9.76 7.54 -9.70
C ASP A 118 -10.10 6.45 -10.73
N ALA A 119 -10.13 5.19 -10.29
CA ALA A 119 -10.40 4.03 -11.13
C ALA A 119 -11.84 3.51 -11.00
N GLY A 120 -12.71 4.25 -10.30
CA GLY A 120 -14.12 3.93 -10.13
C GLY A 120 -14.40 2.97 -8.96
N ASP A 121 -15.68 2.63 -8.81
CA ASP A 121 -16.13 1.69 -7.79
C ASP A 121 -15.81 0.26 -8.21
N ASP A 122 -15.29 -0.53 -7.28
CA ASP A 122 -15.01 -1.94 -7.47
C ASP A 122 -16.11 -2.76 -6.80
N VAL A 123 -17.07 -3.22 -7.61
CA VAL A 123 -18.26 -3.97 -7.15
C VAL A 123 -17.86 -5.28 -6.46
N GLN A 124 -16.71 -5.86 -6.79
CA GLN A 124 -16.25 -7.11 -6.17
C GLN A 124 -15.85 -6.90 -4.71
N TYR A 125 -15.26 -5.75 -4.39
CA TYR A 125 -14.75 -5.45 -3.04
C TYR A 125 -15.58 -4.43 -2.27
N GLY A 126 -16.56 -3.80 -2.92
CA GLY A 126 -17.47 -2.81 -2.32
C GLY A 126 -16.80 -1.49 -1.98
N GLU A 127 -15.68 -1.16 -2.61
CA GLU A 127 -14.83 -0.01 -2.28
C GLU A 127 -14.46 0.78 -3.53
N ARG A 128 -14.05 2.04 -3.34
CA ARG A 128 -13.50 2.85 -4.41
C ARG A 128 -12.08 2.39 -4.71
N ARG A 129 -11.79 2.09 -5.97
CA ARG A 129 -10.44 1.76 -6.43
C ARG A 129 -9.76 3.01 -6.98
N VAL A 130 -8.50 3.20 -6.63
CA VAL A 130 -7.67 4.30 -7.12
C VAL A 130 -6.25 3.83 -7.45
N LEU A 131 -5.51 4.63 -8.21
CA LEU A 131 -4.05 4.50 -8.36
C LEU A 131 -3.35 5.67 -7.69
N LEU A 132 -2.59 5.40 -6.63
CA LEU A 132 -1.70 6.35 -5.98
C LEU A 132 -0.49 6.61 -6.89
N ASP A 133 -0.16 7.88 -7.08
CA ASP A 133 0.80 8.40 -8.06
C ASP A 133 0.61 7.87 -9.49
N GLY A 134 -0.59 7.35 -9.78
CA GLY A 134 -0.95 6.74 -11.04
C GLY A 134 -0.43 5.31 -11.25
N VAL A 135 0.24 4.68 -10.27
CA VAL A 135 0.83 3.33 -10.43
C VAL A 135 0.44 2.36 -9.32
N THR A 136 0.31 2.81 -8.08
CA THR A 136 0.06 1.93 -6.93
C THR A 136 -1.43 1.73 -6.71
N PRO A 137 -1.98 0.53 -6.94
CA PRO A 137 -3.41 0.29 -6.77
C PRO A 137 -3.80 0.26 -5.28
N ALA A 138 -4.88 0.94 -4.94
CA ALA A 138 -5.43 1.00 -3.60
C ALA A 138 -6.96 0.98 -3.63
N TRP A 139 -7.55 0.40 -2.59
CA TRP A 139 -8.99 0.36 -2.35
C TRP A 139 -9.30 1.03 -1.03
N GLY A 140 -10.42 1.74 -1.01
CA GLY A 140 -10.94 2.36 0.20
C GLY A 140 -11.99 3.42 -0.14
N GLN A 141 -11.90 4.59 0.47
CA GLN A 141 -12.95 5.60 0.39
C GLN A 141 -12.41 7.04 0.44
N TRP A 142 -13.13 7.93 -0.23
CA TRP A 142 -12.94 9.37 -0.09
C TRP A 142 -13.53 9.84 1.23
N THR A 143 -12.73 10.53 2.04
CA THR A 143 -13.16 11.14 3.30
C THR A 143 -12.70 12.60 3.39
N GLN A 144 -13.02 13.27 4.49
CA GLN A 144 -12.49 14.60 4.82
C GLN A 144 -11.65 14.50 6.08
N ASN A 145 -10.50 15.16 6.07
CA ASN A 145 -9.67 15.26 7.27
C ASN A 145 -10.25 16.32 8.25
N PRO A 146 -9.72 16.45 9.48
CA PRO A 146 -10.22 17.43 10.45
C PRO A 146 -10.16 18.90 9.98
N SER A 147 -9.30 19.22 9.01
CA SER A 147 -9.23 20.55 8.38
C SER A 147 -10.22 20.74 7.22
N GLY A 148 -11.06 19.75 6.92
CA GLY A 148 -12.03 19.79 5.82
C GLY A 148 -11.43 19.53 4.43
N GLU A 149 -10.14 19.19 4.35
CA GLU A 149 -9.48 18.81 3.09
C GLU A 149 -9.88 17.39 2.72
N ARG A 150 -10.12 17.16 1.43
CA ARG A 150 -10.37 15.81 0.89
C ARG A 150 -9.14 14.95 1.10
N GLN A 151 -9.35 13.76 1.65
CA GLN A 151 -8.32 12.74 1.77
C GLN A 151 -8.83 11.41 1.23
N PHE A 152 -7.92 10.52 0.84
CA PHE A 152 -8.25 9.15 0.51
C PHE A 152 -7.83 8.23 1.65
N GLU A 153 -8.77 7.46 2.19
CA GLU A 153 -8.50 6.45 3.20
C GLU A 153 -8.34 5.10 2.49
N VAL A 154 -7.17 4.48 2.65
CA VAL A 154 -6.81 3.18 2.05
C VAL A 154 -7.05 2.08 3.07
N HIS A 155 -7.81 1.07 2.66
CA HIS A 155 -8.03 -0.15 3.43
C HIS A 155 -7.30 -1.34 2.85
N ARG A 156 -7.08 -1.38 1.53
CA ARG A 156 -6.43 -2.51 0.86
C ARG A 156 -5.53 -2.03 -0.26
N THR A 157 -4.54 -2.83 -0.59
CA THR A 157 -3.67 -2.63 -1.74
C THR A 157 -3.39 -3.97 -2.41
N GLN A 158 -2.75 -3.93 -3.57
CA GLN A 158 -2.46 -5.10 -4.37
C GLN A 158 -1.03 -5.02 -4.88
N GLN A 159 -0.25 -6.08 -4.64
CA GLN A 159 1.16 -6.11 -5.01
C GLN A 159 1.35 -6.56 -6.46
N PHE A 160 0.57 -7.55 -6.92
CA PHE A 160 0.68 -8.12 -8.25
C PHE A 160 -0.69 -8.13 -8.96
N PRO A 161 -1.12 -6.98 -9.51
CA PRO A 161 -2.39 -6.86 -10.23
C PRO A 161 -2.64 -7.99 -11.23
N GLY A 162 -3.79 -8.65 -11.07
CA GLY A 162 -4.22 -9.78 -11.90
C GLY A 162 -3.62 -11.14 -11.52
N LEU A 163 -2.67 -11.20 -10.57
CA LEU A 163 -2.07 -12.44 -10.06
C LEU A 163 -2.37 -12.69 -8.58
N ASP A 164 -2.60 -11.65 -7.79
CA ASP A 164 -3.07 -11.75 -6.41
C ASP A 164 -4.37 -10.96 -6.18
N GLU A 165 -4.93 -11.06 -4.97
CA GLU A 165 -6.12 -10.30 -4.58
C GLU A 165 -5.73 -9.10 -3.69
N PRO A 166 -6.50 -7.99 -3.75
CA PRO A 166 -6.34 -6.87 -2.83
C PRO A 166 -6.47 -7.30 -1.37
N ARG A 167 -5.54 -6.86 -0.53
CA ARG A 167 -5.51 -7.18 0.89
C ARG A 167 -4.88 -6.06 1.72
N GLU A 168 -5.03 -6.13 3.03
CA GLU A 168 -4.25 -5.33 3.96
C GLU A 168 -2.79 -5.76 3.86
N ALA A 169 -1.96 -4.94 3.22
CA ALA A 169 -0.54 -5.18 3.01
C ALA A 169 0.20 -3.85 2.93
N PRO A 170 1.53 -3.80 3.15
CA PRO A 170 2.29 -2.58 2.89
C PRO A 170 2.01 -2.03 1.50
N LEU A 171 1.91 -0.70 1.37
CA LEU A 171 1.72 -0.07 0.06
C LEU A 171 2.91 -0.38 -0.85
N PRO A 172 2.70 -0.86 -2.09
CA PRO A 172 3.76 -0.95 -3.08
C PRO A 172 4.33 0.44 -3.38
N GLY A 173 5.65 0.60 -3.24
CA GLY A 173 6.38 1.86 -3.48
C GLY A 173 6.99 2.46 -2.21
N ASP A 174 7.70 3.58 -2.38
CA ASP A 174 8.52 4.20 -1.33
C ASP A 174 7.72 5.20 -0.45
N TYR A 175 6.51 4.81 -0.04
CA TYR A 175 5.69 5.64 0.84
C TYR A 175 6.17 5.57 2.28
N ARG A 176 6.42 6.73 2.89
CA ARG A 176 6.80 6.81 4.31
C ARG A 176 5.58 6.64 5.19
N LEU A 177 5.35 5.40 5.61
CA LEU A 177 4.28 5.05 6.53
C LEU A 177 4.75 5.19 7.98
N GLN A 178 4.11 6.07 8.74
CA GLN A 178 4.36 6.24 10.17
C GLN A 178 3.11 5.86 10.95
N LEU A 179 3.21 4.96 11.93
CA LEU A 179 2.05 4.53 12.70
C LEU A 179 1.54 5.69 13.59
N VAL A 180 0.22 5.89 13.67
CA VAL A 180 -0.39 6.96 14.52
C VAL A 180 -0.15 6.69 16.01
N ASN A 181 0.12 5.45 16.40
CA ASN A 181 0.56 5.09 17.75
C ASN A 181 1.53 3.90 17.71
N ASP A 182 2.80 4.12 18.06
CA ASP A 182 3.82 3.08 18.27
C ASP A 182 3.65 2.33 19.61
N GLN A 183 2.41 2.02 19.99
CA GLN A 183 2.11 1.41 21.30
C GLN A 183 1.98 -0.11 21.29
N LYS A 184 2.06 -0.77 20.13
CA LYS A 184 2.21 -2.24 20.03
C LYS A 184 3.64 -2.61 19.63
N GLY A 185 4.61 -2.06 20.36
CA GLY A 185 6.03 -2.27 20.09
C GLY A 185 6.94 -2.10 21.31
N LEU A 186 6.39 -1.88 22.51
CA LEU A 186 7.11 -1.89 23.78
C LEU A 186 6.12 -2.24 24.91
N ASP A 187 5.50 -3.43 24.84
CA ASP A 187 5.31 -4.17 26.10
C ASP A 187 6.71 -4.54 26.56
N ASN A 188 7.38 -3.56 27.12
CA ASN A 188 8.69 -3.70 27.73
C ASN A 188 8.42 -4.64 28.92
N PRO A 189 8.84 -5.93 28.88
CA PRO A 189 8.68 -6.81 30.03
C PRO A 189 9.38 -6.21 31.27
N ASN A 190 10.28 -5.25 31.04
CA ASN A 190 10.94 -4.45 32.05
C ASN A 190 10.04 -3.44 32.77
N LYS A 191 8.83 -3.04 32.32
CA LYS A 191 7.99 -2.15 33.16
C LYS A 191 7.41 -2.89 34.35
N ALA A 192 6.88 -4.10 34.14
CA ALA A 192 6.44 -4.97 35.23
C ALA A 192 7.61 -5.40 36.12
N LEU A 193 8.76 -5.74 35.52
CA LEU A 193 9.99 -6.06 36.25
C LEU A 193 10.62 -4.86 36.98
N THR A 194 10.52 -3.63 36.47
CA THR A 194 11.02 -2.41 37.14
C THR A 194 10.09 -2.01 38.27
N ILE A 195 8.77 -2.10 38.09
CA ILE A 195 7.80 -1.90 39.18
C ILE A 195 7.99 -2.98 40.25
N ALA A 196 8.17 -4.24 39.87
CA ALA A 196 8.44 -5.33 40.82
C ALA A 196 9.81 -5.16 41.52
N ALA A 197 10.86 -4.73 40.82
CA ALA A 197 12.19 -4.49 41.38
C ALA A 197 12.22 -3.29 42.33
N VAL A 198 11.51 -2.19 42.01
CA VAL A 198 11.36 -1.04 42.91
C VAL A 198 10.56 -1.43 44.16
N THR A 199 9.52 -2.26 44.00
CA THR A 199 8.69 -2.72 45.14
C THR A 199 9.47 -3.68 46.05
N CYS A 200 10.29 -4.59 45.50
CA CYS A 200 11.16 -5.46 46.29
C CYS A 200 12.36 -4.73 46.92
N GLY A 201 12.92 -3.73 46.25
CA GLY A 201 14.01 -2.89 46.78
C GLY A 201 13.58 -2.01 47.96
N LEU A 202 12.33 -1.52 47.96
CA LEU A 202 11.77 -0.77 49.08
C LEU A 202 11.53 -1.66 50.32
N LEU A 203 11.16 -2.93 50.13
CA LEU A 203 10.95 -3.87 51.24
C LEU A 203 12.26 -4.32 51.91
N SER A 204 13.36 -4.45 51.16
CA SER A 204 14.66 -4.86 51.71
C SER A 204 15.39 -3.73 52.45
N LEU A 205 15.24 -2.47 52.01
CA LEU A 205 15.78 -1.31 52.75
C LEU A 205 14.96 -0.97 54.01
N GLY A 206 13.65 -1.20 54.00
CA GLY A 206 12.80 -1.03 55.18
C GLY A 206 13.17 -1.99 56.34
N ALA A 207 13.53 -3.23 56.02
CA ALA A 207 13.93 -4.23 57.03
C ALA A 207 15.25 -3.86 57.73
N ILE A 208 16.26 -3.40 56.98
CA ILE A 208 17.57 -3.02 57.54
C ILE A 208 17.45 -1.76 58.40
N GLY A 209 16.69 -0.74 57.95
CA GLY A 209 16.45 0.49 58.69
C GLY A 209 15.77 0.27 60.05
N LEU A 210 14.80 -0.66 60.13
CA LEU A 210 14.10 -0.98 61.37
C LEU A 210 15.02 -1.66 62.39
N THR A 211 15.91 -2.57 61.96
CA THR A 211 16.90 -3.22 62.85
C THR A 211 17.93 -2.24 63.41
N VAL A 212 18.40 -1.27 62.63
CA VAL A 212 19.37 -0.25 63.10
C VAL A 212 18.72 0.73 64.07
N TYR A 213 17.46 1.11 63.84
CA TYR A 213 16.72 2.01 64.73
C TYR A 213 16.38 1.35 66.09
N ILE A 214 15.97 0.08 66.09
CA ILE A 214 15.71 -0.68 67.32
C ILE A 214 17.01 -1.02 68.07
N GLY A 215 18.11 -1.30 67.35
CA GLY A 215 19.43 -1.54 67.94
C GLY A 215 20.03 -0.32 68.64
N ARG A 216 19.77 0.90 68.14
CA ARG A 216 20.21 2.15 68.79
C ARG A 216 19.49 2.43 70.10
N ARG A 217 18.19 2.11 70.22
CA ARG A 217 17.44 2.30 71.47
C ARG A 217 17.84 1.35 72.61
N ARG A 218 18.57 0.27 72.33
CA ARG A 218 19.10 -0.63 73.37
C ARG A 218 20.48 -0.25 73.89
N ARG A 219 21.15 0.76 73.31
CA ARG A 219 22.47 1.23 73.76
C ARG A 219 22.44 2.50 74.63
N GLU A 220 21.25 3.03 74.95
CA GLU A 220 21.09 4.16 75.87
C GLU A 220 20.55 3.76 77.25
N VAL A 221 20.56 2.46 77.58
CA VAL A 221 20.34 2.00 78.95
C VAL A 221 21.48 1.07 79.34
N ASP A 222 22.64 1.67 79.58
CA ASP A 222 23.58 1.27 80.63
C ASP A 222 24.34 2.54 81.04
N VAL A 223 23.80 3.18 82.07
CA VAL A 223 24.50 4.19 82.88
C VAL A 223 24.96 3.46 84.13
N LEU A 224 26.28 3.30 84.27
CA LEU A 224 27.10 3.53 85.48
C LEU A 224 28.52 3.00 85.25
#